data_AF-A0A3B8YME7-F1
#
_entry.id   AF-A0A3B8YME7-F1
#
_cell.length_a   1.000
_cell.length_b   1.000
_cell.length_c   1.000
_cell.angle_alpha   90.00
_cell.angle_beta   90.00
_cell.angle_gamma   90.00
#
_symmetry.space_group_name_H-M   'P 1'
#
loop_
_entity.id
_entity.type
_entity.pdbx_description
1 polymer ?
#
loop_
_entity_poly.entity_id
_entity_poly.type
_entity_poly.pdbx_seq_one_letter_code
_entity_poly.pdbx_strand_id
1 'polypeptide(L)'
;FSHQRFVANSGLVVHPDYRNMGLARKIKRKIFDLSRKLFPHAKIFSITTGLAVMKMNTELGFKPVTFSELTDDEEFWKGCQGCRNFDILQRNNYKMCLCTGLLYDPAQKEVAASSFAKKVVKPIIKKKAPNKMYKK
;
A
#
# COMPACT_ATOMS: atom_id res chain seq x y z
N PHE A 1 -7.41 5.57 25.18
CA PHE A 1 -7.65 4.12 25.03
C PHE A 1 -8.11 3.81 23.61
N SER A 2 -7.18 3.46 22.70
CA SER A 2 -7.44 3.23 21.27
C SER A 2 -6.72 1.96 20.76
N HIS A 3 -6.57 0.94 21.60
CA HIS A 3 -5.65 -0.18 21.33
C HIS A 3 -6.13 -1.24 20.33
N GLN A 4 -7.23 -1.02 19.59
CA GLN A 4 -7.75 -2.01 18.63
C GLN A 4 -8.27 -1.43 17.31
N ARG A 5 -7.98 -0.15 17.00
CA ARG A 5 -8.45 0.46 15.75
C ARG A 5 -7.60 0.08 14.54
N PHE A 6 -6.30 -0.07 14.75
CA PHE A 6 -5.34 -0.26 13.67
C PHE A 6 -4.35 -1.37 13.97
N VAL A 7 -3.93 -2.07 12.92
CA VAL A 7 -2.80 -3.00 12.92
C VAL A 7 -1.77 -2.50 11.91
N ALA A 8 -0.52 -2.43 12.32
CA ALA A 8 0.63 -2.18 11.46
C ALA A 8 1.72 -3.20 11.73
N ASN A 9 2.55 -3.47 10.71
CA ASN A 9 3.70 -4.37 10.82
C ASN A 9 4.97 -3.56 10.54
N SER A 10 5.91 -3.54 11.48
CA SER A 10 7.04 -2.59 11.50
C SER A 10 8.01 -2.71 10.31
N GLY A 11 8.16 -3.90 9.74
CA GLY A 11 9.00 -4.11 8.56
C GLY A 11 8.95 -5.55 8.03
N LEU A 12 9.21 -5.70 6.73
CA LEU A 12 9.38 -7.00 6.08
C LEU A 12 10.72 -6.98 5.35
N VAL A 13 11.63 -7.87 5.77
CA VAL A 13 12.95 -8.01 5.19
C VAL A 13 13.08 -9.42 4.63
N VAL A 14 13.56 -9.52 3.39
CA VAL A 14 13.92 -10.79 2.75
C VAL A 14 15.41 -10.76 2.43
N HIS A 15 16.11 -11.82 2.85
CA HIS A 15 17.53 -12.00 2.58
C HIS A 15 17.79 -11.94 1.05
N PRO A 16 18.89 -11.29 0.59
CA PRO A 16 19.15 -11.06 -0.84
C PRO A 16 18.95 -12.27 -1.74
N ASP A 17 19.43 -13.44 -1.33
CA ASP A 17 19.37 -14.69 -2.10
C ASP A 17 17.95 -15.18 -2.41
N TYR A 18 16.95 -14.73 -1.64
CA TYR A 18 15.55 -15.13 -1.80
C TYR A 18 14.66 -14.02 -2.38
N ARG A 19 15.25 -12.90 -2.82
CA ARG A 19 14.53 -11.80 -3.48
C ARG A 19 14.12 -12.23 -4.88
N ASN A 20 13.08 -11.58 -5.42
CA ASN A 20 12.51 -11.87 -6.75
C ASN A 20 11.91 -13.28 -6.94
N MET A 21 11.97 -14.16 -5.94
CA MET A 21 11.32 -15.48 -5.94
C MET A 21 9.87 -15.45 -5.43
N GLY A 22 9.32 -14.27 -5.16
CA GLY A 22 7.97 -14.09 -4.61
C GLY A 22 7.83 -14.39 -3.12
N LEU A 23 8.94 -14.64 -2.39
CA LEU A 23 8.91 -14.94 -0.95
C LEU A 23 8.29 -13.81 -0.12
N ALA A 24 8.63 -12.55 -0.41
CA ALA A 24 8.07 -11.39 0.27
C ALA A 24 6.53 -11.35 0.16
N ARG A 25 5.97 -11.70 -1.00
CA ARG A 25 4.52 -11.75 -1.22
C ARG A 25 3.88 -12.86 -0.38
N LYS A 26 4.51 -14.03 -0.28
CA LYS A 26 4.05 -15.15 0.55
C LYS A 26 4.03 -14.77 2.04
N ILE A 27 5.12 -14.18 2.53
CA ILE A 27 5.23 -13.69 3.92
C ILE A 27 4.14 -12.64 4.19
N LYS A 28 4.02 -11.64 3.31
CA LYS A 28 3.03 -10.56 3.46
C LYS A 28 1.59 -11.10 3.50
N ARG A 29 1.26 -12.08 2.65
CA ARG A 29 -0.06 -12.76 2.65
C ARG A 29 -0.32 -13.45 3.98
N LYS A 30 0.62 -14.25 4.48
CA LYS A 30 0.48 -14.95 5.76
C LYS A 30 0.32 -14.01 6.94
N ILE A 31 1.09 -12.92 6.98
CA ILE A 31 0.96 -11.87 8.00
C ILE A 31 -0.42 -11.22 7.90
N PHE A 32 -0.87 -10.86 6.70
CA PHE A 32 -2.19 -10.27 6.50
C PHE A 32 -3.30 -11.21 6.99
N ASP A 33 -3.30 -12.47 6.57
CA ASP A 33 -4.30 -13.47 6.98
C ASP A 33 -4.31 -13.64 8.51
N LEU A 34 -3.13 -13.67 9.14
CA LEU A 34 -3.00 -13.73 10.59
C LEU A 34 -3.55 -12.47 11.27
N SER A 35 -3.23 -11.27 10.76
CA SER A 35 -3.78 -10.02 11.27
C SER A 35 -5.31 -9.99 11.17
N ARG A 36 -5.88 -10.49 10.06
CA ARG A 36 -7.33 -10.60 9.87
C ARG A 36 -7.98 -11.60 10.84
N LYS A 37 -7.29 -12.68 11.19
CA LYS A 37 -7.75 -13.66 12.17
C LYS A 37 -7.73 -13.11 13.61
N LEU A 38 -6.63 -12.45 14.00
CA LEU A 38 -6.45 -11.93 15.35
C LEU A 38 -7.25 -10.65 15.60
N PHE A 39 -7.39 -9.81 14.59
CA PHE A 39 -8.03 -8.49 14.68
C PHE A 39 -9.05 -8.29 13.54
N PRO A 40 -10.17 -9.02 13.55
CA PRO A 40 -11.12 -9.04 12.43
C PRO A 40 -11.78 -7.67 12.14
N HIS A 41 -11.88 -6.79 13.13
CA HIS A 41 -12.49 -5.47 12.96
C HIS A 41 -11.49 -4.33 12.80
N ALA A 42 -10.19 -4.59 13.02
CA ALA A 42 -9.17 -3.58 12.91
C ALA A 42 -8.87 -3.25 11.44
N LYS A 43 -8.60 -1.98 11.18
CA LYS A 43 -8.02 -1.54 9.90
C LYS A 43 -6.55 -1.91 9.87
N ILE A 44 -6.02 -2.29 8.72
CA ILE A 44 -4.60 -2.60 8.56
C ILE A 44 -3.98 -1.53 7.69
N PHE A 45 -2.91 -0.89 8.15
CA PHE A 45 -2.26 0.14 7.35
C PHE A 45 -0.79 -0.15 7.11
N SER A 46 -0.24 0.53 6.09
CA SER A 46 1.13 0.41 5.65
C SER A 46 1.57 1.77 5.09
N ILE A 47 2.83 2.12 5.32
CA ILE A 47 3.48 3.25 4.64
C ILE A 47 4.63 2.73 3.79
N THR A 48 4.88 3.32 2.63
CA THR A 48 6.02 2.93 1.79
C THR A 48 6.39 4.00 0.76
N THR A 49 7.65 4.02 0.33
CA THR A 49 8.10 4.73 -0.88
C THR A 49 8.29 3.78 -2.07
N GLY A 50 8.20 2.46 -1.85
CA GLY A 50 8.60 1.45 -2.83
C GLY A 50 7.45 0.85 -3.62
N LEU A 51 7.58 0.80 -4.95
CA LEU A 51 6.58 0.24 -5.86
C LEU A 51 6.24 -1.23 -5.58
N ALA A 52 7.24 -2.04 -5.19
CA ALA A 52 7.02 -3.45 -4.89
C ALA A 52 6.04 -3.63 -3.70
N VAL A 53 6.20 -2.83 -2.65
CA VAL A 53 5.31 -2.86 -1.47
C VAL A 53 3.93 -2.33 -1.83
N MET A 54 3.85 -1.25 -2.63
CA MET A 54 2.57 -0.73 -3.12
C MET A 54 1.79 -1.81 -3.89
N LYS A 55 2.41 -2.47 -4.87
CA LYS A 55 1.77 -3.55 -5.65
C LYS A 55 1.27 -4.68 -4.76
N MET A 56 2.11 -5.18 -3.85
CA MET A 56 1.72 -6.26 -2.93
C MET A 56 0.53 -5.86 -2.04
N ASN A 57 0.52 -4.63 -1.51
CA ASN A 57 -0.58 -4.12 -0.69
C ASN A 57 -1.86 -3.92 -1.54
N THR A 58 -1.76 -3.40 -2.75
CA THR A 58 -2.93 -3.24 -3.64
C THR A 58 -3.56 -4.60 -3.99
N GLU A 59 -2.76 -5.64 -4.23
CA GLU A 59 -3.23 -7.02 -4.43
C GLU A 59 -3.90 -7.64 -3.18
N LEU A 60 -3.74 -7.01 -2.02
CA LEU A 60 -4.39 -7.37 -0.76
C LEU A 60 -5.63 -6.50 -0.48
N GLY A 61 -5.99 -5.59 -1.38
CA GLY A 61 -7.14 -4.69 -1.23
C GLY A 61 -6.84 -3.40 -0.47
N PHE A 62 -5.57 -3.08 -0.21
CA PHE A 62 -5.21 -1.79 0.38
C PHE A 62 -5.42 -0.68 -0.64
N LYS A 63 -5.95 0.45 -0.17
CA LYS A 63 -6.18 1.66 -0.96
C LYS A 63 -5.25 2.78 -0.49
N PRO A 64 -4.78 3.65 -1.41
CA PRO A 64 -4.04 4.84 -1.02
C PRO A 64 -4.95 5.77 -0.21
N VAL A 65 -4.40 6.30 0.89
CA VAL A 65 -5.09 7.22 1.80
C VAL A 65 -4.15 8.34 2.22
N THR A 66 -4.72 9.41 2.76
CA THR A 66 -3.93 10.46 3.41
C THR A 66 -3.43 10.00 4.77
N PHE A 67 -2.36 10.63 5.29
CA PHE A 67 -1.81 10.28 6.61
C PHE A 67 -2.80 10.57 7.75
N SER A 68 -3.71 11.53 7.57
CA SER A 68 -4.77 11.83 8.52
C SER A 68 -5.78 10.69 8.69
N GLU A 69 -5.82 9.72 7.78
CA GLU A 69 -6.65 8.51 7.89
C GLU A 69 -5.93 7.35 8.59
N LEU A 70 -4.64 7.51 8.92
CA LEU A 70 -3.83 6.53 9.62
C LEU A 70 -3.93 6.70 11.15
N THR A 71 -2.93 6.20 11.88
CA THR A 71 -2.83 6.34 13.34
C THR A 71 -2.28 7.71 13.74
N ASP A 72 -2.74 8.23 14.87
CA ASP A 72 -2.18 9.36 15.61
C ASP A 72 -1.20 8.92 16.71
N ASP A 73 -0.97 7.61 16.86
CA ASP A 73 -0.07 7.02 17.86
C ASP A 73 1.39 7.44 17.66
N GLU A 74 1.89 8.26 18.58
CA GLU A 74 3.29 8.72 18.61
C GLU A 74 4.29 7.57 18.67
N GLU A 75 3.97 6.46 19.34
CA GLU A 75 4.87 5.32 19.47
C GLU A 75 5.09 4.63 18.12
N PHE A 76 4.04 4.58 17.28
CA PHE A 76 4.20 4.13 15.90
C PHE A 76 5.14 5.04 15.11
N TRP A 77 4.99 6.36 15.26
CA TRP A 77 5.79 7.34 14.52
C TRP A 77 7.26 7.38 14.96
N LYS A 78 7.59 6.99 16.21
CA LYS A 78 8.98 6.78 16.65
C LYS A 78 9.71 5.74 15.80
N GLY A 79 8.99 4.74 15.26
CA GLY A 79 9.56 3.76 14.31
C GLY A 79 10.10 4.40 13.03
N CYS A 80 9.68 5.62 12.68
CA CYS A 80 10.18 6.35 11.53
C CYS A 80 11.51 7.10 11.80
N GLN A 81 12.00 7.16 13.05
CA GLN A 81 13.22 7.91 13.41
C GLN A 81 14.47 7.43 12.67
N GLY A 82 14.55 6.14 12.33
CA GLY A 82 15.65 5.57 11.53
C GLY A 82 15.54 5.85 10.03
N CYS A 83 14.46 6.48 9.57
CA CYS A 83 14.27 6.82 8.16
C CYS A 83 14.99 8.13 7.82
N ARG A 84 15.73 8.15 6.70
CA ARG A 84 16.40 9.36 6.19
C ARG A 84 15.47 10.55 5.91
N ASN A 85 14.15 10.33 5.86
CA ASN A 85 13.14 11.36 5.59
C ASN A 85 12.35 11.74 6.86
N PHE A 86 12.84 11.38 8.05
CA PHE A 86 12.13 11.62 9.31
C PHE A 86 11.93 13.12 9.59
N ASP A 87 12.88 13.95 9.19
CA ASP A 87 12.81 15.41 9.23
C ASP A 87 11.57 15.96 8.51
N ILE A 88 11.23 15.39 7.34
CA ILE A 88 10.04 15.76 6.56
C ILE A 88 8.77 15.41 7.33
N LEU A 89 8.74 14.26 8.01
CA LEU A 89 7.60 13.86 8.81
C LEU A 89 7.40 14.81 10.00
N GLN A 90 8.49 15.17 10.70
CA GLN A 90 8.45 16.07 11.86
C GLN A 90 8.00 17.48 11.49
N ARG A 91 8.57 18.11 10.46
CA ARG A 91 8.18 19.47 10.03
C ARG A 91 6.73 19.57 9.57
N ASN A 92 6.12 18.45 9.18
CA ASN A 92 4.73 18.34 8.78
C ASN A 92 3.82 17.81 9.91
N ASN A 93 4.28 17.84 11.16
CA ASN A 93 3.51 17.42 12.34
C ASN A 93 2.92 16.00 12.21
N TYR A 94 3.68 15.07 11.63
CA TYR A 94 3.26 13.68 11.41
C TYR A 94 2.04 13.49 10.48
N LYS A 95 1.63 14.55 9.76
CA LYS A 95 0.48 14.54 8.84
C LYS A 95 0.85 14.32 7.38
N MET A 96 2.14 14.24 7.06
CA MET A 96 2.64 14.00 5.69
C MET A 96 4.10 13.53 5.71
N CYS A 97 4.46 12.65 4.79
CA CYS A 97 5.84 12.29 4.46
C CYS A 97 5.93 11.93 2.97
N LEU A 98 7.13 11.63 2.47
CA LEU A 98 7.33 11.09 1.11
C LEU A 98 6.75 9.68 0.93
N CYS A 99 6.48 8.98 2.03
CA CYS A 99 5.79 7.70 1.99
C CYS A 99 4.34 7.86 1.54
N THR A 100 3.84 6.90 0.78
CA THR A 100 2.40 6.75 0.50
C THR A 100 1.75 5.96 1.63
N GLY A 101 0.66 6.50 2.19
CA GLY A 101 -0.20 5.79 3.13
C GLY A 101 -1.14 4.83 2.40
N LEU A 102 -1.24 3.60 2.88
CA LEU A 102 -2.09 2.55 2.32
C LEU A 102 -2.92 1.94 3.45
N LEU A 103 -4.23 1.83 3.25
CA LEU A 103 -5.18 1.35 4.25
C LEU A 103 -6.05 0.23 3.68
N TYR A 104 -6.14 -0.86 4.44
CA TYR A 104 -7.15 -1.89 4.29
C TYR A 104 -8.20 -1.68 5.38
N ASP A 105 -9.45 -1.49 4.97
CA ASP A 105 -10.58 -1.35 5.86
C ASP A 105 -11.53 -2.54 5.66
N PRO A 106 -11.71 -3.44 6.65
CA PRO A 106 -12.57 -4.59 6.51
C PRO A 106 -14.05 -4.26 6.37
N ALA A 107 -14.48 -3.07 6.79
CA ALA A 107 -15.86 -2.62 6.67
C ALA A 107 -16.15 -1.96 5.31
N GLN A 108 -15.11 -1.55 4.57
CA GLN A 108 -15.31 -1.03 3.23
C GLN A 108 -15.63 -2.16 2.25
N LYS A 109 -16.86 -2.20 1.77
CA LYS A 109 -17.22 -3.00 0.60
C LYS A 109 -16.40 -2.52 -0.60
N GLU A 110 -15.95 -3.44 -1.45
CA GLU A 110 -15.40 -3.07 -2.75
C GLU A 110 -16.43 -2.22 -3.49
N VAL A 111 -16.06 -0.99 -3.78
CA VAL A 111 -16.89 -0.12 -4.61
C VAL A 111 -16.79 -0.71 -6.01
N ALA A 112 -17.80 -1.50 -6.40
CA ALA A 112 -17.91 -2.01 -7.76
C ALA A 112 -17.73 -0.84 -8.73
N ALA A 113 -16.90 -1.02 -9.77
CA ALA A 113 -16.64 0.01 -10.76
C ALA A 113 -17.95 0.65 -11.20
N SER A 114 -18.06 1.97 -11.04
CA SER A 114 -19.32 2.68 -11.27
C SER A 114 -19.84 2.35 -12.68
N SER A 115 -21.14 2.13 -12.79
CA SER A 115 -21.80 1.86 -14.08
C SER A 115 -21.54 2.96 -15.11
N PHE A 116 -21.21 4.17 -14.64
CA PHE A 116 -20.78 5.31 -15.44
C PHE A 116 -19.44 5.05 -16.17
N ALA A 117 -18.42 4.52 -15.48
CA ALA A 117 -17.11 4.24 -16.09
C ALA A 117 -17.21 3.21 -17.23
N LYS A 118 -18.11 2.21 -17.11
CA LYS A 118 -18.35 1.20 -18.15
C LYS A 118 -19.01 1.77 -19.41
N LYS A 119 -19.80 2.84 -19.30
CA LYS A 119 -20.50 3.47 -20.44
C LYS A 119 -19.63 4.46 -21.22
N VAL A 120 -18.66 5.10 -20.56
CA VAL A 120 -17.90 6.22 -21.15
C VAL A 120 -16.59 5.77 -21.79
N VAL A 121 -15.95 4.71 -21.27
CA VAL A 121 -14.67 4.23 -21.83
C VAL A 121 -14.91 3.28 -22.99
N LYS A 122 -14.86 3.80 -24.23
CA LYS A 122 -14.77 2.94 -25.42
C LYS A 122 -13.43 2.19 -25.39
N PRO A 123 -13.39 0.87 -25.61
CA PRO A 123 -12.13 0.13 -25.67
C PRO A 123 -11.28 0.70 -26.81
N ILE A 124 -10.06 1.17 -26.49
CA ILE A 124 -9.08 1.56 -27.50
C ILE A 124 -8.67 0.27 -28.22
N ILE A 125 -9.25 0.03 -29.40
CA ILE A 125 -8.81 -1.02 -30.31
C ILE A 125 -7.40 -0.64 -30.74
N LYS A 126 -6.38 -1.35 -30.23
CA LYS A 126 -4.99 -1.17 -30.64
C LYS A 126 -4.87 -1.54 -32.12
N LYS A 127 -4.95 -0.56 -33.02
CA LYS A 127 -4.50 -0.74 -34.40
C LYS A 127 -2.99 -0.92 -34.36
N LYS A 128 -2.50 -2.13 -34.68
CA LYS A 128 -1.07 -2.36 -34.90
C LYS A 128 -0.65 -1.50 -36.09
N ALA A 129 0.09 -0.42 -35.86
CA ALA A 129 0.73 0.32 -36.94
C ALA A 129 1.94 -0.50 -37.43
N PRO A 130 2.11 -0.72 -38.74
CA PRO A 130 3.27 -1.41 -39.27
C PRO A 130 4.52 -0.56 -39.05
N ASN A 131 5.52 -1.16 -38.42
CA ASN A 131 6.77 -0.52 -38.03
C ASN A 131 7.62 -0.29 -39.29
N LYS A 132 7.53 0.89 -39.93
CA LYS A 132 8.47 1.26 -41.00
C LYS A 132 9.77 1.74 -40.37
N MET A 133 10.71 0.81 -40.17
CA MET A 133 12.11 1.14 -39.94
C MET A 133 12.67 1.82 -41.19
N TYR A 134 12.95 3.12 -41.13
CA TYR A 134 13.80 3.76 -42.13
C TYR A 134 15.24 3.38 -41.84
N LYS A 135 15.86 2.65 -42.76
CA LYS A 135 17.32 2.50 -42.82
C LYS A 135 17.92 3.83 -43.28
N LYS A 136 18.89 4.34 -42.53
CA LYS A 136 20.00 5.15 -43.06
C LYS A 136 21.25 4.76 -42.30
#